data_AF-A0A849RIQ4-F1
#
_entry.id   AF-A0A849RIQ4-F1
#
_cell.length_a   1.000
_cell.length_b   1.000
_cell.length_c   1.000
_cell.angle_alpha   90.00
_cell.angle_beta   90.00
_cell.angle_gamma   90.00
#
_symmetry.space_group_name_H-M   'P 1'
#
loop_
_entity.id
_entity.type
_entity.pdbx_description
1 polymer ?
#
loop_
_entity_poly.entity_id
_entity_poly.type
_entity_poly.pdbx_seq_one_letter_code
_entity_poly.pdbx_strand_id
1 'polypeptide(L)'
;MNIALRFRCVRLFLLGVFLICTQQLSAEEAKKVYDLPLDQLANFEVVSASRFKQKSSEAPSSVEVLTAENIRSYGWRTLADALNSIRGVYIRNDRNYTYLGNRGFSRGGDYNSRTLIMIDGRRMNETIFDSGF
;
A
#
# COMPACT_ATOMS: atom_id res chain seq x y z
N MET A 1 26.54 51.49 -24.27
CA MET A 1 26.49 50.56 -23.12
C MET A 1 25.05 50.34 -22.62
N ASN A 2 24.06 50.08 -23.51
CA ASN A 2 22.62 50.01 -23.13
C ASN A 2 21.87 48.75 -23.63
N ILE A 3 22.49 47.90 -24.45
CA ILE A 3 21.84 46.72 -25.02
C ILE A 3 21.83 45.53 -24.04
N ALA A 4 22.93 45.33 -23.30
CA ALA A 4 23.11 44.17 -22.42
C ALA A 4 22.19 44.19 -21.18
N LEU A 5 21.76 45.37 -20.72
CA LEU A 5 20.86 45.51 -19.57
C LEU A 5 19.40 45.14 -19.93
N ARG A 6 18.97 45.42 -21.18
CA ARG A 6 17.64 45.07 -21.68
C ARG A 6 17.44 43.56 -21.79
N PHE A 7 18.45 42.80 -22.23
CA PHE A 7 18.38 41.34 -22.31
C PHE A 7 18.37 40.66 -20.93
N ARG A 8 19.00 41.28 -19.92
CA ARG A 8 19.02 40.73 -18.55
C ARG A 8 17.66 40.85 -17.86
N CYS A 9 16.93 41.94 -18.07
CA CYS A 9 15.57 42.12 -17.55
C CYS A 9 14.54 41.19 -18.22
N VAL A 10 14.63 40.97 -19.55
CA VAL A 10 13.71 40.04 -20.26
C VAL A 10 13.93 38.59 -19.81
N ARG A 11 15.19 38.19 -19.55
CA ARG A 11 15.51 36.84 -19.07
C ARG A 11 15.04 36.60 -17.63
N LEU A 12 15.10 37.62 -16.76
CA LEU A 12 14.55 37.57 -15.40
C LEU A 12 13.01 37.50 -15.41
N PHE A 13 12.35 38.20 -16.34
CA PHE A 13 10.89 38.15 -16.46
C PHE A 13 10.38 36.79 -16.98
N LEU A 14 11.07 36.19 -17.96
CA LEU A 14 10.74 34.87 -18.49
C LEU A 14 10.94 33.74 -17.46
N LEU A 15 11.97 33.83 -16.61
CA LEU A 15 12.19 32.89 -15.50
C LEU A 15 11.11 33.01 -14.41
N GLY A 16 10.62 34.21 -14.13
CA GLY A 16 9.54 34.45 -13.17
C GLY A 16 8.21 33.85 -13.60
N VAL A 17 7.85 33.98 -14.88
CA VAL A 17 6.59 33.42 -15.42
C VAL A 17 6.63 31.88 -15.44
N PHE A 18 7.80 31.28 -15.72
CA PHE A 18 7.95 29.83 -15.68
C PHE A 18 7.77 29.24 -14.27
N LEU A 19 8.24 29.94 -13.23
CA LEU A 19 8.12 29.50 -11.84
C LEU A 19 6.68 29.58 -11.28
N ILE A 20 5.87 30.51 -11.79
CA ILE A 20 4.45 30.63 -11.41
C ILE A 20 3.62 29.51 -12.06
N CYS A 21 3.94 29.15 -13.30
CA CYS A 21 3.22 28.11 -14.04
C CYS A 21 3.39 26.70 -13.42
N THR A 22 4.52 26.41 -12.78
CA THR A 22 4.75 25.10 -12.14
C THR A 22 3.97 24.94 -10.83
N GLN A 23 3.55 26.03 -10.19
CA GLN A 23 2.85 25.96 -8.90
C GLN A 23 1.36 25.61 -9.04
N GLN A 24 0.75 25.90 -10.20
CA GLN A 24 -0.68 25.65 -10.40
C GLN A 24 -1.01 24.17 -10.67
N LEU A 25 -0.05 23.36 -11.14
CA LEU A 25 -0.29 21.95 -11.45
C LEU A 25 -0.42 21.06 -10.20
N SER A 26 0.35 21.36 -9.14
CA SER A 26 0.35 20.55 -7.90
C SER A 26 -0.89 20.77 -7.02
N ALA A 27 -1.57 21.92 -7.13
CA ALA A 27 -2.75 22.23 -6.32
C ALA A 27 -4.03 21.52 -6.82
N GLU A 28 -4.10 21.18 -8.12
CA GLU A 28 -5.27 20.52 -8.71
C GLU A 28 -5.37 19.04 -8.29
N GLU A 29 -4.24 18.33 -8.18
CA GLU A 29 -4.21 16.92 -7.77
C GLU A 29 -4.67 16.72 -6.32
N ALA A 30 -4.31 17.64 -5.42
CA ALA A 30 -4.77 17.58 -4.03
C ALA A 30 -6.30 17.71 -3.93
N LYS A 31 -6.94 18.50 -4.80
CA LYS A 31 -8.38 18.74 -4.78
C LYS A 31 -9.18 17.52 -5.24
N LYS A 32 -8.67 16.76 -6.22
CA LYS A 32 -9.32 15.52 -6.72
C LYS A 32 -9.44 14.43 -5.66
N VAL A 33 -8.56 14.40 -4.66
CA VAL A 33 -8.62 13.41 -3.57
C VAL A 33 -9.78 13.68 -2.62
N TYR A 34 -10.21 14.94 -2.47
CA TYR A 34 -11.33 15.32 -1.60
C TYR A 34 -12.71 15.17 -2.26
N ASP A 35 -12.77 15.09 -3.59
CA ASP A 35 -14.03 14.96 -4.35
C ASP A 35 -14.45 13.50 -4.58
N LEU A 36 -13.71 12.51 -4.06
CA LEU A 36 -14.11 11.10 -4.10
C LEU A 36 -15.29 10.87 -3.13
N PRO A 37 -16.45 10.37 -3.62
CA PRO A 37 -17.58 10.10 -2.75
C PRO A 37 -17.23 9.00 -1.75
N LEU A 38 -17.45 9.26 -0.45
CA LEU A 38 -17.16 8.34 0.66
C LEU A 38 -17.76 6.93 0.46
N ASP A 39 -18.88 6.84 -0.25
CA ASP A 39 -19.56 5.61 -0.62
C ASP A 39 -18.66 4.69 -1.48
N GLN A 40 -17.80 5.27 -2.34
CA GLN A 40 -16.89 4.50 -3.18
C GLN A 40 -15.76 3.84 -2.38
N LEU A 41 -15.38 4.41 -1.22
CA LEU A 41 -14.40 3.83 -0.31
C LEU A 41 -15.00 2.69 0.53
N ALA A 42 -16.31 2.76 0.82
CA ALA A 42 -17.04 1.76 1.60
C ALA A 42 -17.50 0.54 0.77
N ASN A 43 -17.53 0.65 -0.56
CA ASN A 43 -18.07 -0.37 -1.46
C ASN A 43 -17.02 -1.34 -2.04
N PHE A 44 -15.84 -1.45 -1.45
CA PHE A 44 -14.90 -2.51 -1.85
C PHE A 44 -15.50 -3.89 -1.50
N GLU A 45 -15.80 -4.67 -2.53
CA GLU A 45 -16.19 -6.08 -2.37
C GLU A 45 -14.99 -6.87 -1.83
N VAL A 46 -15.13 -7.45 -0.64
CA VAL A 46 -14.12 -8.33 -0.05
C VAL A 46 -14.72 -9.72 0.07
N VAL A 47 -14.00 -10.71 -0.44
CA VAL A 47 -14.23 -12.11 -0.09
C VAL A 47 -13.34 -12.45 1.11
N SER A 48 -13.93 -12.41 2.30
CA SER A 48 -13.26 -12.68 3.59
C SER A 48 -13.32 -14.19 3.94
N ALA A 49 -12.89 -14.55 5.15
CA ALA A 49 -12.95 -15.88 5.73
C ALA A 49 -14.36 -16.53 5.71
N SER A 50 -15.42 -15.74 5.50
CA SER A 50 -16.80 -16.20 5.33
C SER A 50 -17.09 -16.85 3.97
N ARG A 51 -16.20 -16.72 2.97
CA ARG A 51 -16.37 -17.18 1.57
C ARG A 51 -17.57 -16.59 0.82
N PHE A 52 -18.32 -15.69 1.43
CA PHE A 52 -19.37 -14.90 0.79
C PHE A 52 -18.84 -13.50 0.48
N LYS A 53 -19.26 -12.92 -0.65
CA LYS A 53 -18.96 -11.52 -0.97
C LYS A 53 -19.70 -10.63 0.02
N GLN A 54 -18.95 -9.86 0.80
CA GLN A 54 -19.50 -8.88 1.74
C GLN A 54 -18.80 -7.55 1.51
N LYS A 55 -19.48 -6.44 1.77
CA LYS A 55 -18.80 -5.14 1.80
C LYS A 55 -17.76 -5.18 2.93
N SER A 56 -16.61 -4.54 2.73
CA SER A 56 -15.54 -4.49 3.74
C SER A 56 -16.05 -3.97 5.10
N SER A 57 -17.05 -3.08 5.10
CA SER A 57 -17.72 -2.53 6.28
C SER A 57 -18.63 -3.52 7.03
N GLU A 58 -19.06 -4.60 6.39
CA GLU A 58 -19.96 -5.61 6.96
C GLU A 58 -19.22 -6.86 7.45
N ALA A 59 -17.90 -6.93 7.21
CA ALA A 59 -17.09 -8.03 7.67
C ALA A 59 -16.93 -7.96 9.21
N PRO A 60 -17.22 -9.04 9.96
CA PRO A 60 -17.10 -9.07 11.43
C PRO A 60 -15.64 -9.09 11.92
N SER A 61 -14.67 -8.88 11.03
CA SER A 61 -13.23 -8.92 11.30
C SER A 61 -12.52 -7.81 10.54
N SER A 62 -11.35 -7.40 11.03
CA SER A 62 -10.47 -6.44 10.35
C SER A 62 -9.96 -7.04 9.04
N VAL A 63 -10.22 -6.36 7.92
CA VAL A 63 -9.73 -6.71 6.59
C VAL A 63 -8.88 -5.58 6.04
N GLU A 64 -7.72 -5.91 5.49
CA GLU A 64 -6.88 -5.00 4.72
C GLU A 64 -6.78 -5.52 3.27
N VAL A 65 -6.92 -4.63 2.28
CA VAL A 65 -6.80 -4.99 0.86
C VAL A 65 -5.61 -4.25 0.25
N LEU A 66 -4.60 -5.01 -0.16
CA LEU A 66 -3.44 -4.47 -0.88
C LEU A 66 -3.68 -4.61 -2.38
N THR A 67 -3.79 -3.48 -3.08
CA THR A 67 -3.99 -3.46 -4.53
C THR A 67 -2.67 -3.59 -5.28
N ALA A 68 -2.74 -3.95 -6.57
CA ALA A 68 -1.57 -3.97 -7.44
C ALA A 68 -0.93 -2.57 -7.60
N GLU A 69 -1.73 -1.50 -7.47
CA GLU A 69 -1.22 -0.13 -7.46
C GLU A 69 -0.41 0.16 -6.20
N ASN A 70 -0.88 -0.25 -5.03
CA ASN A 70 -0.12 -0.13 -3.78
C ASN A 70 1.25 -0.80 -3.91
N ILE A 71 1.29 -2.03 -4.43
CA ILE A 71 2.55 -2.78 -4.62
C ILE A 71 3.54 -2.02 -5.51
N ARG A 72 3.05 -1.42 -6.61
CA ARG A 72 3.90 -0.65 -7.54
C ARG A 72 4.37 0.67 -6.92
N SER A 73 3.47 1.41 -6.28
CA SER A 73 3.76 2.74 -5.70
C SER A 73 4.71 2.66 -4.51
N TYR A 74 4.55 1.66 -3.64
CA TYR A 74 5.45 1.43 -2.50
C TYR A 74 6.70 0.61 -2.86
N GLY A 75 6.73 0.02 -4.06
CA GLY A 75 7.89 -0.72 -4.56
C GLY A 75 8.18 -2.02 -3.80
N TRP A 76 7.18 -2.63 -3.16
CA TRP A 76 7.34 -3.89 -2.44
C TRP A 76 7.83 -4.99 -3.38
N ARG A 77 8.92 -5.66 -2.99
CA ARG A 77 9.56 -6.70 -3.81
C ARG A 77 9.22 -8.09 -3.32
N THR A 78 8.87 -8.21 -2.04
CA THR A 78 8.51 -9.47 -1.42
C THR A 78 7.14 -9.37 -0.75
N LEU A 79 6.52 -10.53 -0.54
CA LEU A 79 5.29 -10.60 0.25
C LEU A 79 5.53 -10.11 1.69
N ALA A 80 6.73 -10.34 2.23
CA ALA A 80 7.10 -9.85 3.56
C ALA A 80 7.04 -8.33 3.66
N ASP A 81 7.55 -7.61 2.65
CA ASP A 81 7.50 -6.14 2.62
C ASP A 81 6.05 -5.62 2.63
N ALA A 82 5.20 -6.25 1.82
CA ALA A 82 3.79 -5.92 1.73
C ALA A 82 3.03 -6.24 3.03
N LEU A 83 3.32 -7.37 3.68
CA LEU A 83 2.66 -7.74 4.94
C LEU A 83 3.15 -6.90 6.12
N ASN A 84 4.40 -6.44 6.10
CA ASN A 84 4.96 -5.60 7.15
C ASN A 84 4.36 -4.17 7.14
N SER A 85 3.69 -3.76 6.05
CA SER A 85 2.95 -2.49 6.02
C SER A 85 1.58 -2.58 6.69
N ILE A 86 1.08 -3.79 6.96
CA ILE A 86 -0.26 -4.01 7.53
C ILE A 86 -0.21 -3.82 9.05
N ARG A 87 -1.15 -3.05 9.58
CA ARG A 87 -1.24 -2.81 11.03
C ARG A 87 -1.51 -4.11 11.79
N GLY A 88 -0.70 -4.36 12.82
CA GLY A 88 -0.84 -5.55 13.66
C GLY A 88 -0.26 -6.82 13.06
N VAL A 89 0.38 -6.74 11.89
CA VAL A 89 1.23 -7.79 11.31
C VAL A 89 2.67 -7.33 11.43
N TYR A 90 3.59 -8.26 11.69
CA TYR A 90 5.01 -7.99 11.74
C TYR A 90 5.80 -9.18 11.25
N ILE A 91 6.96 -8.91 10.66
CA ILE A 91 7.86 -9.95 10.17
C ILE A 91 9.03 -10.11 11.16
N ARG A 92 9.29 -11.35 11.57
CA ARG A 92 10.48 -11.73 12.33
C ARG A 92 11.35 -12.62 11.46
N ASN A 93 12.67 -12.47 11.51
CA ASN A 93 13.59 -13.37 10.84
C ASN A 93 14.65 -13.85 11.84
N ASP A 94 14.88 -15.17 11.94
CA ASP A 94 15.92 -15.77 12.81
C ASP A 94 17.19 -16.17 12.04
N ARG A 95 17.32 -15.72 10.79
CA ARG A 95 18.31 -16.04 9.76
C ARG A 95 18.17 -17.41 9.11
N ASN A 96 17.31 -18.28 9.62
CA ASN A 96 17.01 -19.57 9.00
C ASN A 96 15.64 -19.52 8.32
N TYR A 97 14.64 -18.97 9.02
CA TYR A 97 13.27 -18.82 8.57
C TYR A 97 12.77 -17.40 8.81
N THR A 98 11.83 -17.00 7.95
CA THR A 98 11.04 -15.79 8.13
C THR A 98 9.70 -16.19 8.74
N TYR A 99 9.28 -15.47 9.78
CA TYR A 99 8.05 -15.73 10.51
C TYR A 99 7.09 -14.56 10.36
N LEU A 100 5.82 -14.90 10.12
CA LEU A 100 4.72 -13.97 10.17
C LEU A 100 4.19 -13.92 11.60
N GLY A 101 4.25 -12.74 12.21
CA GLY A 101 3.56 -12.43 13.45
C GLY A 101 2.27 -11.66 13.20
N ASN A 102 1.21 -11.99 13.93
CA ASN A 102 -0.01 -11.18 13.97
C ASN A 102 -0.45 -10.95 15.42
N ARG A 103 -0.86 -9.73 15.77
CA ARG A 103 -1.40 -9.35 17.09
C ARG A 103 -0.60 -9.88 18.30
N GLY A 104 0.73 -9.84 18.21
CA GLY A 104 1.65 -10.32 19.25
C GLY A 104 1.90 -11.84 19.27
N PHE A 105 1.27 -12.61 18.37
CA PHE A 105 1.50 -14.04 18.22
C PHE A 105 2.51 -14.31 17.11
N SER A 106 3.70 -14.76 17.51
CA SER A 106 4.74 -15.30 16.63
C SER A 106 5.68 -16.16 17.48
N ARG A 107 5.30 -17.43 17.69
CA ARG A 107 6.08 -18.37 18.50
C ARG A 107 7.19 -18.96 17.64
N GLY A 108 8.44 -18.81 18.08
CA GLY A 108 9.57 -19.47 17.43
C GLY A 108 9.39 -21.00 17.45
N GLY A 109 9.68 -21.65 16.33
CA GLY A 109 9.53 -23.11 16.16
C GLY A 109 8.11 -23.59 15.79
N ASP A 110 7.12 -22.70 15.70
CA ASP A 110 5.74 -23.04 15.27
C ASP A 110 5.56 -22.95 13.74
N TYR A 111 6.61 -22.54 13.01
CA TYR A 111 6.64 -22.45 11.53
C TYR A 111 5.41 -21.79 10.89
N ASN A 112 4.80 -20.80 11.58
CA ASN A 112 3.56 -20.13 11.15
C ASN A 112 2.35 -21.05 10.90
N SER A 113 2.28 -22.22 11.56
CA SER A 113 1.17 -23.20 11.46
C SER A 113 -0.23 -22.63 11.74
N ARG A 114 -0.30 -21.46 12.36
CA ARG A 114 -1.54 -20.77 12.76
C ARG A 114 -2.03 -19.75 11.73
N THR A 115 -1.33 -19.61 10.61
CA THR A 115 -1.69 -18.67 9.55
C THR A 115 -2.14 -19.46 8.33
N LEU A 116 -3.37 -19.24 7.89
CA LEU A 116 -3.86 -19.80 6.64
C LEU A 116 -3.44 -18.92 5.46
N ILE A 117 -2.71 -19.49 4.52
CA ILE A 117 -2.35 -18.84 3.25
C ILE A 117 -3.16 -19.45 2.13
N MET A 118 -3.76 -18.59 1.33
CA MET A 118 -4.54 -18.99 0.17
C MET A 118 -4.13 -18.23 -1.07
N ILE A 119 -4.07 -18.95 -2.19
CA ILE A 119 -3.97 -18.37 -3.54
C ILE A 119 -5.25 -18.75 -4.26
N ASP A 120 -5.98 -17.77 -4.77
CA ASP A 120 -7.27 -17.97 -5.46
C ASP A 120 -8.26 -18.85 -4.68
N GLY A 121 -8.28 -18.70 -3.35
CA GLY A 121 -9.15 -19.46 -2.44
C GLY A 121 -8.70 -20.90 -2.16
N ARG A 122 -7.55 -21.34 -2.66
CA ARG A 122 -6.96 -22.66 -2.39
C ARG A 122 -5.87 -22.56 -1.33
N ARG A 123 -5.90 -23.45 -0.35
CA ARG A 123 -4.89 -23.52 0.73
C ARG A 123 -3.52 -23.87 0.18
N MET A 124 -2.50 -23.13 0.62
CA MET A 124 -1.10 -23.31 0.22
C MET A 124 -0.20 -23.81 1.35
N ASN A 125 -0.69 -23.85 2.58
CA ASN A 125 0.05 -24.43 3.70
C ASN A 125 0.42 -25.89 3.42
N GLU A 126 1.60 -26.30 3.87
CA GLU A 126 2.05 -27.68 3.71
C GLU A 126 1.33 -28.64 4.66
N THR A 127 1.40 -29.93 4.39
CA THR A 127 0.50 -30.93 5.00
C THR A 127 1.00 -31.49 6.34
N ILE A 128 2.30 -31.41 6.63
CA ILE A 128 2.96 -32.05 7.77
C ILE A 128 2.91 -31.15 9.02
N PHE A 129 3.36 -29.91 8.93
CA PHE A 129 3.39 -28.94 10.03
C PHE A 129 2.41 -27.77 9.85
N ASP A 130 1.58 -27.81 8.80
CA ASP A 130 0.70 -26.71 8.40
C ASP A 130 1.44 -25.39 8.15
N SER A 131 2.75 -25.46 7.90
CA SER A 131 3.57 -24.26 7.79
C SER A 131 3.21 -23.47 6.53
N GLY A 132 3.28 -22.14 6.67
CA GLY A 132 2.98 -21.20 5.59
C GLY A 132 3.62 -19.86 5.89
N PHE A 133 4.41 -19.37 4.92
CA PHE A 133 5.28 -18.19 4.99
C PHE A 133 6.69 -18.46 5.51
#